data_AF-B7S4H7-F1
#
_entry.id   AF-B7S4H7-F1
#
_cell.length_a   1.000
_cell.length_b   1.000
_cell.length_c   1.000
_cell.angle_alpha   90.00
_cell.angle_beta   90.00
_cell.angle_gamma   90.00
#
_symmetry.space_group_name_H-M   'P 1'
#
loop_
_entity.id
_entity.type
_entity.pdbx_description
1 polymer ?
#
loop_
_entity_poly.entity_id
_entity_poly.type
_entity_poly.pdbx_seq_one_letter_code
_entity_poly.pdbx_strand_id
1 'polypeptide(L)'
;MAADGANAFRGALGRIGWSVPAANAFTNEGFDAMDSLGLVTRDRLKDICKIIRRGTDGVAAVPAAGGNAAVAAAPGIPGIAIPMMWEYKLSGMHLWVSERLRQGTPVVAADFTAAIGNLYTRKVRELEEAKDEEDVQVKPPAPFSKETKWIPFFKLLVNYLSSVTGVNKVPLDYVVRKDDDVAAPDTEFETEHEKLVLLTPHTGTAFDKDNGKVWIQVKQLTVNGPAWTYVAPFEKKRDGCGAVKALNSHYEGDAVMSKSKAAAFDVLEHTTYTGERRNFGMEKYTNALSTAFQTLNEYGETLTESRKVDVFLSNNHCTDPKMLSGIAVIQGDADRMSNFAKAADYLALFTNTDTSQKTGCSISSAQRSTNKKKPAIRAGNYTPNEWHQLSDKEKDEVRAKRAAAK
;
A
#
# COMPACT_ATOMS: atom_id res chain seq x y z
N MET A 1 -37.70 -22.57 13.41
CA MET A 1 -36.53 -21.68 13.24
C MET A 1 -36.63 -20.80 11.98
N ALA A 2 -36.94 -21.33 10.79
CA ALA A 2 -37.06 -20.52 9.56
C ALA A 2 -38.11 -19.38 9.62
N ALA A 3 -39.27 -19.62 10.23
CA ALA A 3 -40.32 -18.59 10.38
C ALA A 3 -39.91 -17.40 11.27
N ASP A 4 -39.00 -17.63 12.24
CA ASP A 4 -38.52 -16.61 13.17
C ASP A 4 -37.47 -15.72 12.49
N GLY A 5 -36.57 -16.33 11.71
CA GLY A 5 -35.60 -15.62 10.87
C GLY A 5 -36.24 -14.70 9.83
N ALA A 6 -37.29 -15.18 9.15
CA ALA A 6 -38.02 -14.38 8.15
C ALA A 6 -38.73 -13.19 8.77
N ASN A 7 -39.34 -13.36 9.95
CA ASN A 7 -39.99 -12.26 10.67
C ASN A 7 -38.98 -11.22 11.17
N ALA A 8 -37.84 -11.67 11.70
CA ALA A 8 -36.76 -10.79 12.13
C ALA A 8 -36.18 -9.99 10.95
N PHE A 9 -36.00 -10.63 9.78
CA PHE A 9 -35.51 -9.98 8.57
C PHE A 9 -36.50 -8.95 8.02
N ARG A 10 -37.79 -9.27 7.95
CA ARG A 10 -38.84 -8.29 7.59
C ARG A 10 -38.88 -7.11 8.56
N GLY A 11 -38.66 -7.36 9.86
CA GLY A 11 -38.50 -6.31 10.86
C GLY A 11 -37.33 -5.37 10.54
N ALA A 12 -36.18 -5.92 10.13
CA ALA A 12 -35.01 -5.13 9.70
C ALA A 12 -35.29 -4.32 8.42
N LEU A 13 -36.01 -4.87 7.44
CA LEU A 13 -36.49 -4.15 6.25
C LEU A 13 -37.43 -3.00 6.63
N GLY A 14 -38.33 -3.22 7.60
CA GLY A 14 -39.20 -2.17 8.14
C GLY A 14 -38.42 -1.00 8.73
N ARG A 15 -37.30 -1.26 9.43
CA ARG A 15 -36.44 -0.20 10.01
C ARG A 15 -35.76 0.70 8.98
N ILE A 16 -35.56 0.23 7.74
CA ILE A 16 -35.06 1.07 6.64
C ILE A 16 -36.18 1.74 5.84
N GLY A 17 -37.44 1.52 6.23
CA GLY A 17 -38.62 2.19 5.68
C GLY A 17 -39.39 1.38 4.64
N TRP A 18 -39.07 0.10 4.43
CA TRP A 18 -39.82 -0.75 3.50
C TRP A 18 -41.25 -0.99 4.01
N SER A 19 -42.22 -0.95 3.11
CA SER A 19 -43.60 -1.31 3.43
C SER A 19 -43.73 -2.82 3.65
N VAL A 20 -44.73 -3.23 4.45
CA VAL A 20 -45.02 -4.64 4.72
C VAL A 20 -45.23 -5.45 3.44
N PRO A 21 -46.00 -4.96 2.43
CA PRO A 21 -46.14 -5.68 1.16
C PRO A 21 -44.82 -5.86 0.40
N ALA A 22 -43.97 -4.83 0.37
CA ALA A 22 -42.67 -4.90 -0.32
C ALA A 22 -41.71 -5.88 0.38
N ALA A 23 -41.66 -5.85 1.72
CA ALA A 23 -40.86 -6.79 2.50
C ALA A 23 -41.33 -8.23 2.30
N ASN A 24 -42.65 -8.48 2.28
CA ASN A 24 -43.20 -9.80 2.02
C ASN A 24 -42.84 -10.30 0.61
N ALA A 25 -43.01 -9.46 -0.41
CA ALA A 25 -42.65 -9.79 -1.78
C ALA A 25 -41.16 -10.13 -1.91
N PHE A 26 -40.28 -9.36 -1.25
CA PHE A 26 -38.85 -9.65 -1.23
C PHE A 26 -38.54 -10.99 -0.55
N THR A 27 -39.17 -11.30 0.58
CA THR A 27 -38.97 -12.62 1.22
C THR A 27 -39.54 -13.78 0.41
N ASN A 28 -40.58 -13.55 -0.41
CA ASN A 28 -41.17 -14.58 -1.28
C ASN A 28 -40.26 -14.96 -2.46
N GLU A 29 -39.29 -14.12 -2.81
CA GLU A 29 -38.22 -14.44 -3.77
C GLU A 29 -37.16 -15.41 -3.19
N GLY A 30 -37.37 -15.93 -1.97
CA GLY A 30 -36.50 -16.92 -1.32
C GLY A 30 -35.50 -16.35 -0.33
N PHE A 31 -35.56 -15.04 -0.02
CA PHE A 31 -34.76 -14.42 1.05
C PHE A 31 -35.47 -14.57 2.39
N ASP A 32 -35.29 -15.72 3.02
CA ASP A 32 -35.91 -16.10 4.29
C ASP A 32 -35.14 -15.63 5.53
N ALA A 33 -33.89 -15.20 5.37
CA ALA A 33 -33.06 -14.69 6.45
C ALA A 33 -32.12 -13.57 5.97
N MET A 34 -31.60 -12.78 6.94
CA MET A 34 -30.81 -11.58 6.64
C MET A 34 -29.41 -11.91 6.13
N ASP A 35 -28.85 -13.05 6.55
CA ASP A 35 -27.60 -13.63 6.05
C ASP A 35 -27.68 -14.04 4.57
N SER A 36 -28.87 -14.40 4.07
CA SER A 36 -29.12 -14.71 2.65
C SER A 36 -28.78 -13.54 1.71
N LEU A 37 -28.75 -12.29 2.22
CA LEU A 37 -28.26 -11.14 1.45
C LEU A 37 -26.78 -11.29 1.06
N GLY A 38 -25.96 -11.98 1.86
CA GLY A 38 -24.55 -12.25 1.57
C GLY A 38 -24.32 -13.24 0.41
N LEU A 39 -25.36 -13.97 -0.01
CA LEU A 39 -25.28 -14.94 -1.11
C LEU A 39 -25.37 -14.29 -2.49
N VAL A 40 -25.83 -13.04 -2.55
CA VAL A 40 -26.05 -12.32 -3.80
C VAL A 40 -25.19 -11.06 -3.88
N THR A 41 -24.89 -10.63 -5.10
CA THR A 41 -24.21 -9.35 -5.31
C THR A 41 -25.20 -8.20 -5.16
N ARG A 42 -24.68 -7.00 -4.86
CA ARG A 42 -25.47 -5.77 -4.82
C ARG A 42 -26.26 -5.55 -6.11
N ASP A 43 -25.67 -5.86 -7.27
CA ASP A 43 -26.36 -5.67 -8.57
C ASP A 43 -27.53 -6.64 -8.75
N ARG A 44 -27.42 -7.87 -8.23
CA ARG A 44 -28.53 -8.83 -8.21
C ARG A 44 -29.68 -8.36 -7.30
N LEU A 45 -29.39 -7.70 -6.19
CA LEU A 45 -30.43 -7.08 -5.35
C LEU A 45 -31.20 -5.99 -6.11
N LYS A 46 -30.52 -5.20 -6.94
CA LYS A 46 -31.18 -4.21 -7.81
C LYS A 46 -32.08 -4.90 -8.83
N ASP A 47 -31.64 -6.00 -9.41
CA ASP A 47 -32.46 -6.78 -10.35
C ASP A 47 -33.72 -7.35 -9.69
N ILE A 48 -33.62 -7.88 -8.46
CA ILE A 48 -34.77 -8.35 -7.68
C ILE A 48 -35.75 -7.19 -7.41
N CYS A 49 -35.25 -6.01 -7.04
CA CYS A 49 -36.10 -4.83 -6.86
C CYS A 49 -36.84 -4.43 -8.15
N LYS A 50 -36.22 -4.60 -9.33
CA LYS A 50 -36.88 -4.37 -10.62
C LYS A 50 -37.98 -5.39 -10.90
N ILE A 51 -37.76 -6.66 -10.57
CA ILE A 51 -38.75 -7.74 -10.71
C ILE A 51 -39.98 -7.42 -9.86
N ILE A 52 -39.79 -7.08 -8.58
CA ILE A 52 -40.88 -6.73 -7.66
C ILE A 52 -41.64 -5.48 -8.14
N ARG A 53 -40.94 -4.47 -8.68
CA ARG A 53 -41.56 -3.28 -9.28
C ARG A 53 -42.44 -3.60 -10.48
N ARG A 54 -42.03 -4.57 -11.31
CA ARG A 54 -42.78 -4.98 -12.50
C ARG A 54 -43.99 -5.84 -12.13
N GLY A 55 -43.87 -6.71 -11.12
CA GLY A 55 -44.85 -7.74 -10.84
C GLY A 55 -44.79 -8.89 -11.85
N THR A 56 -45.70 -9.86 -11.71
CA THR A 56 -45.83 -10.98 -12.66
C THR A 56 -47.11 -10.84 -13.47
N ASP A 57 -46.98 -10.96 -14.78
CA ASP A 57 -48.14 -11.04 -15.66
C ASP A 57 -48.85 -12.39 -15.41
N GLY A 58 -50.17 -12.36 -15.25
CA GLY A 58 -50.95 -13.58 -15.05
C GLY A 58 -50.85 -14.52 -16.25
N VAL A 59 -50.96 -15.82 -16.03
CA VAL A 59 -51.01 -16.78 -17.13
C VAL A 59 -52.40 -16.71 -17.77
N ALA A 60 -52.45 -16.33 -19.05
CA ALA A 60 -53.70 -16.32 -19.81
C ALA A 60 -54.32 -17.73 -19.79
N ALA A 61 -55.65 -17.79 -19.64
CA ALA A 61 -56.37 -19.06 -19.68
C ALA A 61 -56.07 -19.77 -21.01
N VAL A 62 -55.48 -20.96 -20.93
CA VAL A 62 -55.27 -21.81 -22.11
C VAL A 62 -56.61 -22.48 -22.43
N PRO A 63 -57.14 -22.35 -23.66
CA PRO A 63 -58.35 -23.05 -24.04
C PRO A 63 -58.09 -24.56 -23.95
N ALA A 64 -58.91 -25.27 -23.18
CA ALA A 64 -58.81 -26.72 -23.08
C ALA A 64 -59.13 -27.34 -24.46
N ALA A 65 -58.16 -28.05 -25.04
CA ALA A 65 -58.39 -28.83 -26.24
C ALA A 65 -59.28 -30.04 -25.87
N GLY A 66 -60.59 -29.88 -26.02
CA GLY A 66 -61.58 -30.93 -25.82
C GLY A 66 -62.36 -30.81 -24.50
N GLY A 67 -63.48 -30.09 -24.56
CA GLY A 67 -64.70 -30.35 -23.78
C GLY A 67 -64.71 -30.16 -22.26
N ASN A 68 -63.57 -30.10 -21.57
CA ASN A 68 -63.52 -30.00 -20.11
C ASN A 68 -63.05 -28.60 -19.68
N ALA A 69 -63.61 -28.10 -18.56
CA ALA A 69 -63.52 -26.72 -18.08
C ALA A 69 -62.16 -26.04 -18.31
N ALA A 70 -62.18 -24.80 -18.82
CA ALA A 70 -60.99 -23.97 -18.98
C ALA A 70 -60.22 -23.90 -17.65
N VAL A 71 -58.89 -24.09 -17.71
CA VAL A 71 -58.04 -23.85 -16.54
C VAL A 71 -58.10 -22.36 -16.23
N ALA A 72 -58.64 -22.01 -15.06
CA ALA A 72 -58.84 -20.62 -14.66
C ALA A 72 -57.51 -19.85 -14.75
N ALA A 73 -57.56 -18.64 -15.32
CA ALA A 73 -56.39 -17.76 -15.37
C ALA A 73 -55.88 -17.53 -13.94
N ALA A 74 -54.60 -17.82 -13.71
CA ALA A 74 -53.97 -17.46 -12.45
C ALA A 74 -53.75 -15.94 -12.44
N PRO A 75 -54.34 -15.19 -11.49
CA PRO A 75 -54.12 -13.75 -11.43
C PRO A 75 -52.63 -13.47 -11.16
N GLY A 76 -52.06 -12.57 -11.95
CA GLY A 76 -50.68 -12.10 -11.77
C GLY A 76 -50.52 -11.33 -10.46
N ILE A 77 -49.29 -11.24 -9.95
CA ILE A 77 -48.99 -10.45 -8.75
C ILE A 77 -48.79 -9.00 -9.19
N PRO A 78 -49.59 -8.04 -8.70
CA PRO A 78 -49.43 -6.63 -9.07
C PRO A 78 -48.07 -6.10 -8.62
N GLY A 79 -47.43 -5.29 -9.47
CA GLY A 79 -46.15 -4.66 -9.15
C GLY A 79 -46.24 -3.77 -7.90
N ILE A 80 -45.20 -3.81 -7.07
CA ILE A 80 -45.12 -3.02 -5.84
C ILE A 80 -44.13 -1.88 -6.02
N ALA A 81 -44.55 -0.65 -5.69
CA ALA A 81 -43.66 0.50 -5.75
C ALA A 81 -42.53 0.36 -4.72
N ILE A 82 -41.28 0.30 -5.20
CA ILE A 82 -40.07 0.38 -4.40
C ILE A 82 -39.37 1.71 -4.75
N PRO A 83 -39.48 2.75 -3.90
CA PRO A 83 -38.76 4.00 -4.08
C PRO A 83 -37.24 3.81 -4.14
N MET A 84 -36.56 4.66 -4.90
CA MET A 84 -35.11 4.56 -5.10
C MET A 84 -34.32 4.60 -3.78
N MET A 85 -34.74 5.41 -2.80
CA MET A 85 -34.10 5.46 -1.49
C MET A 85 -34.19 4.14 -0.71
N TRP A 86 -35.22 3.32 -0.93
CA TRP A 86 -35.35 2.02 -0.27
C TRP A 86 -34.36 1.01 -0.83
N GLU A 87 -34.09 1.07 -2.13
CA GLU A 87 -33.07 0.27 -2.81
C GLU A 87 -31.65 0.67 -2.37
N TYR A 88 -31.38 1.97 -2.21
CA TYR A 88 -30.12 2.46 -1.66
C TYR A 88 -29.89 1.99 -0.21
N LYS A 89 -30.93 2.06 0.63
CA LYS A 89 -30.84 1.54 2.01
C LYS A 89 -30.70 0.02 2.08
N LEU A 90 -31.31 -0.72 1.15
CA LEU A 90 -31.09 -2.16 1.01
C LEU A 90 -29.64 -2.46 0.61
N SER A 91 -29.04 -1.63 -0.25
CA SER A 91 -27.62 -1.74 -0.58
C SER A 91 -26.73 -1.48 0.65
N GLY A 92 -27.10 -0.55 1.52
CA GLY A 92 -26.45 -0.34 2.81
C GLY A 92 -26.57 -1.55 3.74
N MET A 93 -27.76 -2.14 3.83
CA MET A 93 -27.99 -3.39 4.58
C MET A 93 -27.13 -4.55 4.06
N HIS A 94 -27.05 -4.69 2.73
CA HIS A 94 -26.19 -5.68 2.08
C HIS A 94 -24.70 -5.48 2.42
N LEU A 95 -24.23 -4.24 2.42
CA LEU A 95 -22.85 -3.92 2.82
C LEU A 95 -22.59 -4.31 4.28
N TRP A 96 -23.53 -4.03 5.20
CA TRP A 96 -23.42 -4.40 6.61
C TRP A 96 -23.36 -5.92 6.80
N VAL A 97 -24.25 -6.68 6.14
CA VAL A 97 -24.22 -8.15 6.17
C VAL A 97 -22.89 -8.66 5.61
N SER A 98 -22.45 -8.11 4.48
CA SER A 98 -21.20 -8.51 3.83
C SER A 98 -19.97 -8.28 4.72
N GLU A 99 -19.92 -7.15 5.45
CA GLU A 99 -18.85 -6.87 6.41
C GLU A 99 -18.85 -7.85 7.58
N ARG A 100 -20.02 -8.15 8.16
CA ARG A 100 -20.11 -9.12 9.26
C ARG A 100 -19.67 -10.52 8.84
N LEU A 101 -20.14 -10.99 7.68
CA LEU A 101 -19.72 -12.28 7.13
C LEU A 101 -18.21 -12.32 6.85
N ARG A 102 -17.65 -11.22 6.33
CA ARG A 102 -16.21 -11.06 6.09
C ARG A 102 -15.39 -11.08 7.39
N GLN A 103 -15.93 -10.51 8.47
CA GLN A 103 -15.33 -10.49 9.81
C GLN A 103 -15.63 -11.76 10.62
N GLY A 104 -16.31 -12.75 10.06
CA GLY A 104 -16.72 -13.96 10.79
C GLY A 104 -17.71 -13.69 11.93
N THR A 105 -18.35 -12.52 11.96
CA THR A 105 -19.30 -12.11 12.99
C THR A 105 -20.72 -12.57 12.62
N PRO A 106 -21.52 -13.09 13.58
CA PRO A 106 -22.88 -13.51 13.29
C PRO A 106 -23.77 -12.34 12.83
N VAL A 107 -24.65 -12.63 11.87
CA VAL A 107 -25.62 -11.68 11.33
C VAL A 107 -26.90 -11.76 12.17
N VAL A 108 -27.03 -10.86 13.14
CA VAL A 108 -28.22 -10.79 14.00
C VAL A 108 -29.10 -9.63 13.55
N ALA A 109 -30.30 -9.95 13.03
CA ALA A 109 -31.20 -8.93 12.48
C ALA A 109 -31.61 -7.85 13.51
N ALA A 110 -31.61 -8.17 14.81
CA ALA A 110 -31.89 -7.20 15.88
C ALA A 110 -30.82 -6.09 15.99
N ASP A 111 -29.55 -6.42 15.70
CA ASP A 111 -28.44 -5.47 15.75
C ASP A 111 -28.55 -4.41 14.66
N PHE A 112 -29.27 -4.70 13.56
CA PHE A 112 -29.45 -3.76 12.48
C PHE A 112 -30.54 -2.74 12.80
N THR A 113 -30.12 -1.65 13.45
CA THR A 113 -30.98 -0.51 13.79
C THR A 113 -31.13 0.45 12.60
N ALA A 114 -32.13 1.35 12.65
CA ALA A 114 -32.30 2.39 11.63
C ALA A 114 -31.07 3.33 11.53
N ALA A 115 -30.39 3.59 12.65
CA ALA A 115 -29.17 4.38 12.69
C ALA A 115 -28.02 3.69 11.93
N ILE A 116 -27.84 2.38 12.15
CA ILE A 116 -26.87 1.56 11.42
C ILE A 116 -27.23 1.50 9.93
N GLY A 117 -28.51 1.34 9.59
CA GLY A 117 -28.96 1.38 8.20
C GLY A 117 -28.59 2.69 7.50
N ASN A 118 -28.82 3.83 8.13
CA ASN A 118 -28.44 5.14 7.57
C ASN A 118 -26.91 5.31 7.48
N LEU A 119 -26.16 4.86 8.49
CA LEU A 119 -24.69 4.87 8.49
C LEU A 119 -24.14 4.10 7.28
N TYR A 120 -24.61 2.86 7.08
CA TYR A 120 -24.15 2.02 5.98
C TYR A 120 -24.63 2.49 4.61
N THR A 121 -25.79 3.15 4.56
CA THR A 121 -26.24 3.80 3.32
C THR A 121 -25.30 4.95 2.93
N ARG A 122 -24.81 5.74 3.90
CA ARG A 122 -23.77 6.77 3.65
C ARG A 122 -22.46 6.14 3.20
N LYS A 123 -22.01 5.07 3.88
CA LYS A 123 -20.82 4.30 3.45
C LYS A 123 -20.93 3.83 2.00
N VAL A 124 -22.09 3.31 1.58
CA VAL A 124 -22.28 2.90 0.17
C VAL A 124 -22.13 4.08 -0.80
N ARG A 125 -22.69 5.25 -0.46
CA ARG A 125 -22.53 6.46 -1.27
C ARG A 125 -21.07 6.90 -1.37
N GLU A 126 -20.38 6.95 -0.23
CA GLU A 126 -18.95 7.31 -0.17
C GLU A 126 -18.09 6.32 -0.98
N LEU A 127 -18.39 5.02 -0.93
CA LEU A 127 -17.72 3.99 -1.74
C LEU A 127 -18.05 4.08 -3.24
N GLU A 128 -19.20 4.66 -3.61
CA GLU A 128 -19.53 4.94 -5.01
C GLU A 128 -18.78 6.17 -5.51
N GLU A 129 -18.71 7.23 -4.70
CA GLU A 129 -17.94 8.45 -4.99
C GLU A 129 -16.43 8.15 -5.09
N ALA A 130 -15.89 7.33 -4.19
CA ALA A 130 -14.47 6.95 -4.20
C ALA A 130 -14.07 6.08 -5.40
N LYS A 131 -15.00 5.40 -6.07
CA LYS A 131 -14.69 4.64 -7.30
C LYS A 131 -14.37 5.55 -8.49
N ASP A 132 -14.79 6.81 -8.43
CA ASP A 132 -14.53 7.79 -9.47
C ASP A 132 -13.16 8.49 -9.25
N GLU A 133 -12.51 8.25 -8.10
CA GLU A 133 -11.14 8.69 -7.83
C GLU A 133 -10.14 7.65 -8.38
N GLU A 134 -9.12 8.09 -9.11
CA GLU A 134 -8.07 7.20 -9.60
C GLU A 134 -7.28 6.62 -8.40
N ASP A 135 -7.38 5.29 -8.20
CA ASP A 135 -6.63 4.58 -7.16
C ASP A 135 -5.13 4.92 -7.30
N VAL A 136 -4.56 5.56 -6.27
CA VAL A 136 -3.12 5.78 -6.16
C VAL A 136 -2.43 4.42 -6.07
N GLN A 137 -1.94 3.94 -7.22
CA GLN A 137 -1.24 2.66 -7.34
C GLN A 137 0.10 2.75 -6.62
N VAL A 138 0.19 2.19 -5.41
CA VAL A 138 1.48 1.97 -4.75
C VAL A 138 2.28 1.00 -5.60
N LYS A 139 3.48 1.41 -6.01
CA LYS A 139 4.34 0.56 -6.83
C LYS A 139 4.82 -0.65 -6.01
N PRO A 140 4.90 -1.85 -6.62
CA PRO A 140 5.46 -3.00 -5.94
C PRO A 140 6.91 -2.71 -5.51
N PRO A 141 7.37 -3.28 -4.38
CA PRO A 141 8.75 -3.16 -3.95
C PRO A 141 9.74 -3.68 -5.01
N ALA A 142 10.99 -3.24 -4.92
CA ALA A 142 12.05 -3.84 -5.72
C ALA A 142 12.27 -5.31 -5.28
N PRO A 143 12.72 -6.21 -6.18
CA PRO A 143 13.07 -7.57 -5.82
C PRO A 143 14.04 -7.63 -4.65
N PHE A 144 13.81 -8.59 -3.75
CA PHE A 144 14.62 -8.76 -2.56
C PHE A 144 16.06 -9.15 -2.94
N SER A 145 17.03 -8.44 -2.37
CA SER A 145 18.44 -8.53 -2.79
C SER A 145 19.43 -8.84 -1.67
N LYS A 146 19.22 -8.33 -0.45
CA LYS A 146 20.18 -8.45 0.65
C LYS A 146 19.47 -8.73 1.98
N GLU A 147 20.00 -9.70 2.73
CA GLU A 147 19.48 -10.12 4.04
C GLU A 147 19.43 -8.96 5.04
N THR A 148 20.46 -8.11 5.05
CA THR A 148 20.53 -6.94 5.96
C THR A 148 19.45 -5.89 5.74
N LYS A 149 18.72 -5.97 4.61
CA LYS A 149 17.62 -5.08 4.25
C LYS A 149 16.25 -5.73 4.42
N TRP A 150 16.17 -6.85 5.15
CA TRP A 150 14.93 -7.59 5.36
C TRP A 150 13.82 -6.72 5.95
N ILE A 151 14.05 -6.05 7.09
CA ILE A 151 13.03 -5.24 7.76
C ILE A 151 12.48 -4.13 6.85
N PRO A 152 13.31 -3.28 6.20
CA PRO A 152 12.81 -2.29 5.24
C PRO A 152 12.04 -2.90 4.07
N PHE A 153 12.54 -4.01 3.50
CA PHE A 153 11.87 -4.71 2.41
C PHE A 153 10.49 -5.22 2.84
N PHE A 154 10.39 -5.84 4.01
CA PHE A 154 9.15 -6.41 4.52
C PHE A 154 8.12 -5.31 4.82
N LYS A 155 8.54 -4.17 5.40
CA LYS A 155 7.67 -2.99 5.58
C LYS A 155 7.10 -2.49 4.25
N LEU A 156 7.92 -2.41 3.21
CA LEU A 156 7.47 -2.02 1.87
C LEU A 156 6.52 -3.04 1.25
N LEU A 157 6.75 -4.34 1.48
CA LEU A 157 5.85 -5.41 1.04
C LEU A 157 4.49 -5.30 1.74
N VAL A 158 4.44 -5.15 3.06
CA VAL A 158 3.20 -5.01 3.82
C VAL A 158 2.44 -3.75 3.38
N ASN A 159 3.13 -2.62 3.21
CA ASN A 159 2.52 -1.40 2.69
C ASN A 159 1.90 -1.62 1.30
N TYR A 160 2.64 -2.24 0.38
CA TYR A 160 2.10 -2.58 -0.93
C TYR A 160 0.88 -3.52 -0.84
N LEU A 161 0.93 -4.57 -0.01
CA LEU A 161 -0.20 -5.47 0.17
C LEU A 161 -1.42 -4.78 0.79
N SER A 162 -1.21 -3.79 1.67
CA SER A 162 -2.28 -2.99 2.25
C SER A 162 -3.00 -2.12 1.21
N SER A 163 -2.31 -1.72 0.14
CA SER A 163 -2.91 -1.00 -0.98
C SER A 163 -3.66 -1.90 -1.96
N VAL A 164 -3.35 -3.21 -1.98
CA VAL A 164 -3.96 -4.15 -2.93
C VAL A 164 -5.22 -4.74 -2.33
N THR A 165 -6.33 -4.56 -3.04
CA THR A 165 -7.64 -5.05 -2.60
C THR A 165 -7.89 -6.51 -3.01
N GLY A 166 -8.24 -7.35 -2.04
CA GLY A 166 -8.58 -8.77 -2.17
C GLY A 166 -9.99 -9.05 -2.72
N VAL A 167 -10.38 -10.33 -2.77
CA VAL A 167 -11.67 -10.78 -3.34
C VAL A 167 -12.86 -10.16 -2.61
N ASN A 168 -12.77 -10.10 -1.28
CA ASN A 168 -13.82 -9.55 -0.43
C ASN A 168 -13.54 -8.09 -0.07
N LYS A 169 -12.91 -7.29 -0.94
CA LYS A 169 -12.59 -5.89 -0.59
C LYS A 169 -11.79 -5.74 0.72
N VAL A 170 -11.06 -6.79 1.12
CA VAL A 170 -10.11 -6.78 2.24
C VAL A 170 -8.73 -6.48 1.67
N PRO A 171 -8.00 -5.53 2.23
CA PRO A 171 -6.58 -5.32 1.93
C PRO A 171 -5.77 -6.60 2.09
N LEU A 172 -4.86 -6.94 1.18
CA LEU A 172 -4.16 -8.24 1.18
C LEU A 172 -3.17 -8.44 2.34
N ASP A 173 -2.81 -7.38 3.07
CA ASP A 173 -1.93 -7.45 4.25
C ASP A 173 -2.51 -8.34 5.37
N TYR A 174 -3.83 -8.54 5.41
CA TYR A 174 -4.45 -9.50 6.33
C TYR A 174 -3.90 -10.92 6.19
N VAL A 175 -3.48 -11.35 4.98
CA VAL A 175 -2.95 -12.69 4.73
C VAL A 175 -1.58 -12.90 5.40
N VAL A 176 -0.81 -11.81 5.56
CA VAL A 176 0.55 -11.83 6.11
C VAL A 176 0.61 -11.38 7.57
N ARG A 177 -0.55 -11.13 8.19
CA ARG A 177 -0.75 -10.90 9.63
C ARG A 177 -0.04 -11.99 10.46
N LYS A 178 0.60 -11.61 11.58
CA LYS A 178 1.18 -12.60 12.50
C LYS A 178 0.06 -13.36 13.22
N ASP A 179 0.28 -14.63 13.53
CA ASP A 179 -0.76 -15.47 14.15
C ASP A 179 -1.22 -14.94 15.52
N ASP A 180 -0.35 -14.20 16.22
CA ASP A 180 -0.64 -13.59 17.51
C ASP A 180 -1.46 -12.29 17.41
N ASP A 181 -1.62 -11.73 16.20
CA ASP A 181 -2.33 -10.46 15.95
C ASP A 181 -3.84 -10.67 15.75
N VAL A 182 -4.45 -11.70 16.35
CA VAL A 182 -5.91 -11.87 16.29
C VAL A 182 -6.55 -10.97 17.33
N ALA A 183 -7.44 -10.08 16.89
CA ALA A 183 -8.12 -9.16 17.79
C ALA A 183 -8.93 -9.93 18.85
N ALA A 184 -8.85 -9.46 20.10
CA ALA A 184 -9.70 -9.96 21.16
C ALA A 184 -11.16 -9.55 20.90
N PRO A 185 -12.15 -10.26 21.47
CA PRO A 185 -13.58 -10.01 21.22
C PRO A 185 -14.05 -8.57 21.49
N ASP A 186 -13.33 -7.82 22.33
CA ASP A 186 -13.66 -6.45 22.76
C ASP A 186 -12.63 -5.39 22.33
N THR A 187 -11.79 -5.69 21.33
CA THR A 187 -10.81 -4.72 20.83
C THR A 187 -11.51 -3.56 20.11
N GLU A 188 -11.32 -2.33 20.63
CA GLU A 188 -11.64 -1.12 19.90
C GLU A 188 -10.58 -0.87 18.82
N PHE A 189 -11.01 -0.58 17.60
CA PHE A 189 -10.11 -0.33 16.46
C PHE A 189 -10.13 1.15 16.10
N GLU A 190 -8.95 1.73 15.86
CA GLU A 190 -8.84 3.14 15.48
C GLU A 190 -9.27 3.36 14.03
N THR A 191 -9.01 2.37 13.16
CA THR A 191 -9.30 2.47 11.73
C THR A 191 -10.10 1.26 11.22
N GLU A 192 -10.93 1.50 10.19
CA GLU A 192 -11.65 0.41 9.51
C GLU A 192 -10.68 -0.56 8.83
N HIS A 193 -9.53 -0.06 8.34
CA HIS A 193 -8.47 -0.90 7.76
C HIS A 193 -7.96 -1.92 8.76
N GLU A 194 -7.54 -1.46 9.94
CA GLU A 194 -7.06 -2.31 11.03
C GLU A 194 -8.10 -3.34 11.45
N LYS A 195 -9.35 -2.92 11.62
CA LYS A 195 -10.47 -3.82 11.93
C LYS A 195 -10.61 -4.94 10.89
N LEU A 196 -10.58 -4.61 9.60
CA LEU A 196 -10.68 -5.61 8.53
C LEU A 196 -9.49 -6.56 8.54
N VAL A 197 -8.28 -6.04 8.71
CA VAL A 197 -7.05 -6.83 8.75
C VAL A 197 -7.03 -7.80 9.92
N LEU A 198 -7.49 -7.41 11.11
CA LEU A 198 -7.40 -8.23 12.34
C LEU A 198 -8.60 -9.17 12.54
N LEU A 199 -9.78 -8.87 11.99
CA LEU A 199 -10.96 -9.72 12.12
C LEU A 199 -11.14 -10.71 10.97
N THR A 200 -10.56 -10.47 9.78
CA THR A 200 -10.77 -11.36 8.64
C THR A 200 -10.13 -12.73 8.92
N PRO A 201 -10.89 -13.85 8.80
CA PRO A 201 -10.37 -15.18 9.11
C PRO A 201 -9.44 -15.69 7.99
N HIS A 202 -8.43 -16.47 8.37
CA HIS A 202 -7.53 -17.17 7.44
C HIS A 202 -8.12 -18.51 6.98
N THR A 203 -9.41 -18.51 6.64
CA THR A 203 -10.15 -19.72 6.27
C THR A 203 -11.14 -19.44 5.14
N GLY A 204 -11.43 -20.45 4.33
CA GLY A 204 -12.45 -20.41 3.29
C GLY A 204 -11.94 -19.93 1.93
N THR A 205 -12.84 -19.97 0.94
CA THR A 205 -12.50 -19.79 -0.48
C THR A 205 -11.98 -18.38 -0.82
N ALA A 206 -12.40 -17.36 -0.07
CA ALA A 206 -11.90 -16.01 -0.23
C ALA A 206 -10.42 -15.92 0.20
N PHE A 207 -10.08 -16.52 1.34
CA PHE A 207 -8.70 -16.63 1.81
C PHE A 207 -7.83 -17.42 0.82
N ASP A 208 -8.28 -18.56 0.31
CA ASP A 208 -7.47 -19.34 -0.65
C ASP A 208 -7.11 -18.53 -1.90
N LYS A 209 -8.06 -17.74 -2.42
CA LYS A 209 -7.83 -16.86 -3.58
C LYS A 209 -6.87 -15.73 -3.26
N ASP A 210 -7.04 -15.06 -2.12
CA ASP A 210 -6.19 -13.94 -1.71
C ASP A 210 -4.78 -14.42 -1.30
N ASN A 211 -4.68 -15.58 -0.64
CA ASN A 211 -3.42 -16.29 -0.37
C ASN A 211 -2.66 -16.59 -1.67
N GLY A 212 -3.37 -17.08 -2.69
CA GLY A 212 -2.82 -17.31 -4.03
C GLY A 212 -2.38 -16.04 -4.77
N LYS A 213 -2.94 -14.85 -4.45
CA LYS A 213 -2.47 -13.56 -4.95
C LYS A 213 -1.20 -13.11 -4.24
N VAL A 214 -1.16 -13.21 -2.91
CA VAL A 214 0.03 -12.91 -2.12
C VAL A 214 1.20 -13.76 -2.58
N TRP A 215 0.97 -15.06 -2.84
CA TRP A 215 1.99 -15.95 -3.43
C TRP A 215 2.59 -15.38 -4.73
N ILE A 216 1.77 -14.87 -5.66
CA ILE A 216 2.28 -14.29 -6.91
C ILE A 216 3.22 -13.12 -6.62
N GLN A 217 2.83 -12.23 -5.71
CA GLN A 217 3.63 -11.06 -5.35
C GLN A 217 4.95 -11.49 -4.70
N VAL A 218 4.90 -12.39 -3.72
CA VAL A 218 6.10 -12.91 -3.04
C VAL A 218 7.03 -13.64 -4.00
N LYS A 219 6.50 -14.45 -4.92
CA LYS A 219 7.29 -15.12 -5.96
C LYS A 219 8.01 -14.09 -6.85
N GLN A 220 7.30 -13.07 -7.33
CA GLN A 220 7.89 -12.04 -8.18
C GLN A 220 9.05 -11.31 -7.48
N LEU A 221 8.94 -11.07 -6.17
CA LEU A 221 9.95 -10.38 -5.39
C LEU A 221 11.15 -11.26 -4.99
N THR A 222 11.01 -12.60 -5.04
CA THR A 222 12.03 -13.53 -4.50
C THR A 222 12.67 -14.45 -5.53
N VAL A 223 12.06 -14.68 -6.70
CA VAL A 223 12.47 -15.72 -7.67
C VAL A 223 13.93 -15.66 -8.13
N ASN A 224 14.51 -14.46 -8.24
CA ASN A 224 15.91 -14.25 -8.65
C ASN A 224 16.81 -13.83 -7.48
N GLY A 225 16.35 -13.99 -6.25
CA GLY A 225 17.00 -13.51 -5.03
C GLY A 225 17.41 -14.63 -4.07
N PRO A 226 18.13 -14.28 -2.99
CA PRO A 226 18.57 -15.23 -1.97
C PRO A 226 17.41 -15.89 -1.20
N ALA A 227 16.21 -15.31 -1.29
CA ALA A 227 15.02 -15.78 -0.60
C ALA A 227 14.27 -16.93 -1.31
N TRP A 228 14.58 -17.21 -2.59
CA TRP A 228 13.80 -18.17 -3.40
C TRP A 228 13.76 -19.57 -2.80
N THR A 229 14.87 -20.06 -2.26
CA THR A 229 14.98 -21.42 -1.69
C THR A 229 14.01 -21.68 -0.55
N TYR A 230 13.66 -20.64 0.22
CA TYR A 230 12.71 -20.73 1.34
C TYR A 230 11.25 -20.67 0.88
N VAL A 231 11.01 -20.06 -0.29
CA VAL A 231 9.67 -19.79 -0.84
C VAL A 231 9.25 -20.90 -1.83
N ALA A 232 10.19 -21.50 -2.54
CA ALA A 232 9.95 -22.53 -3.55
C ALA A 232 9.05 -23.70 -3.10
N PRO A 233 9.16 -24.23 -1.85
CA PRO A 233 8.29 -25.32 -1.39
C PRO A 233 6.78 -25.00 -1.43
N PHE A 234 6.40 -23.72 -1.36
CA PHE A 234 5.01 -23.26 -1.31
C PHE A 234 4.38 -23.08 -2.70
N GLU A 235 5.14 -23.26 -3.79
CA GLU A 235 4.68 -23.00 -5.15
C GLU A 235 3.52 -23.88 -5.59
N LYS A 236 3.56 -25.18 -5.26
CA LYS A 236 2.54 -26.14 -5.66
C LYS A 236 1.15 -25.78 -5.13
N LYS A 237 1.10 -25.30 -3.88
CA LYS A 237 -0.15 -24.89 -3.21
C LYS A 237 -0.48 -23.41 -3.41
N ARG A 238 0.44 -22.63 -4.01
CA ARG A 238 0.36 -21.17 -4.10
C ARG A 238 0.11 -20.53 -2.73
N ASP A 239 0.83 -21.00 -1.72
CA ASP A 239 0.64 -20.60 -0.33
C ASP A 239 1.52 -19.40 0.01
N GLY A 240 0.96 -18.19 -0.11
CA GLY A 240 1.65 -16.93 0.16
C GLY A 240 1.86 -16.68 1.65
N CYS A 241 0.87 -17.01 2.48
CA CYS A 241 0.93 -16.91 3.94
C CYS A 241 2.07 -17.79 4.48
N GLY A 242 2.11 -19.06 4.07
CA GLY A 242 3.18 -19.98 4.44
C GLY A 242 4.56 -19.50 3.97
N ALA A 243 4.65 -19.00 2.74
CA ALA A 243 5.89 -18.44 2.20
C ALA A 243 6.40 -17.23 3.01
N VAL A 244 5.52 -16.30 3.38
CA VAL A 244 5.89 -15.13 4.19
C VAL A 244 6.29 -15.53 5.60
N LYS A 245 5.57 -16.46 6.23
CA LYS A 245 5.96 -17.01 7.55
C LYS A 245 7.35 -17.66 7.51
N ALA A 246 7.65 -18.42 6.46
CA ALA A 246 8.97 -19.03 6.29
C ALA A 246 10.09 -17.97 6.13
N LEU A 247 9.82 -16.90 5.40
CA LEU A 247 10.76 -15.78 5.25
C LEU A 247 10.98 -15.03 6.57
N ASN A 248 9.90 -14.69 7.29
CA ASN A 248 9.98 -14.05 8.60
C ASN A 248 10.80 -14.93 9.56
N SER A 249 10.49 -16.22 9.65
CA SER A 249 11.22 -17.15 10.52
C SER A 249 12.71 -17.24 10.21
N HIS A 250 13.11 -17.12 8.94
CA HIS A 250 14.52 -17.19 8.55
C HIS A 250 15.25 -15.86 8.80
N TYR A 251 14.69 -14.75 8.31
CA TYR A 251 15.38 -13.46 8.31
C TYR A 251 15.20 -12.65 9.61
N GLU A 252 14.16 -12.92 10.40
CA GLU A 252 14.01 -12.39 11.76
C GLU A 252 14.66 -13.31 12.82
N GLY A 253 15.33 -14.40 12.41
CA GLY A 253 16.09 -15.25 13.31
C GLY A 253 17.36 -14.57 13.85
N ASP A 254 17.75 -14.92 15.07
CA ASP A 254 18.84 -14.27 15.83
C ASP A 254 20.16 -14.11 15.06
N ALA A 255 20.51 -15.10 14.23
CA ALA A 255 21.75 -15.07 13.45
C ALA A 255 21.73 -13.97 12.36
N VAL A 256 20.62 -13.79 11.66
CA VAL A 256 20.47 -12.75 10.62
C VAL A 256 20.34 -11.37 11.26
N MET A 257 19.60 -11.28 12.37
CA MET A 257 19.50 -10.07 13.18
C MET A 257 20.89 -9.62 13.64
N SER A 258 21.70 -10.55 14.16
CA SER A 258 23.07 -10.29 14.61
C SER A 258 23.99 -9.83 13.46
N LYS A 259 23.90 -10.45 12.28
CA LYS A 259 24.65 -10.01 11.09
C LYS A 259 24.26 -8.60 10.64
N SER A 260 22.97 -8.27 10.71
CA SER A 260 22.45 -6.96 10.32
C SER A 260 22.88 -5.87 11.30
N LYS A 261 22.88 -6.18 12.61
CA LYS A 261 23.47 -5.33 13.65
C LYS A 261 24.96 -5.12 13.43
N ALA A 262 25.72 -6.20 13.21
CA ALA A 262 27.15 -6.12 12.95
C ALA A 262 27.47 -5.24 11.73
N ALA A 263 26.70 -5.38 10.65
CA ALA A 263 26.85 -4.53 9.47
C ALA A 263 26.53 -3.05 9.75
N ALA A 264 25.57 -2.75 10.63
CA ALA A 264 25.29 -1.38 11.03
C ALA A 264 26.43 -0.81 11.92
N PHE A 265 26.97 -1.59 12.85
CA PHE A 265 28.14 -1.20 13.64
C PHE A 265 29.38 -1.00 12.78
N ASP A 266 29.62 -1.86 11.78
CA ASP A 266 30.70 -1.72 10.80
C ASP A 266 30.61 -0.38 10.06
N VAL A 267 29.40 0.03 9.67
CA VAL A 267 29.16 1.38 9.10
C VAL A 267 29.49 2.47 10.13
N LEU A 268 29.09 2.30 11.39
CA LEU A 268 29.40 3.27 12.45
C LEU A 268 30.88 3.32 12.81
N GLU A 269 31.67 2.28 12.58
CA GLU A 269 33.10 2.26 12.91
C GLU A 269 33.96 2.75 11.74
N HIS A 270 33.61 2.39 10.51
CA HIS A 270 34.45 2.61 9.35
C HIS A 270 34.02 3.78 8.47
N THR A 271 32.83 4.34 8.68
CA THR A 271 32.42 5.56 7.97
C THR A 271 33.12 6.75 8.59
N THR A 272 34.19 7.21 7.94
CA THR A 272 34.95 8.40 8.36
C THR A 272 34.76 9.57 7.40
N TYR A 273 34.66 10.77 7.94
CA TYR A 273 34.66 12.00 7.15
C TYR A 273 36.04 12.66 7.19
N THR A 274 36.65 12.94 6.03
CA THR A 274 37.98 13.59 5.95
C THR A 274 37.92 14.95 5.27
N GLY A 275 36.76 15.58 5.19
CA GLY A 275 36.52 16.76 4.35
C GLY A 275 35.79 16.45 3.03
N GLU A 276 35.41 17.52 2.32
CA GLU A 276 34.53 17.46 1.16
C GLU A 276 35.22 16.79 -0.04
N ARG A 277 34.69 15.64 -0.50
CA ARG A 277 35.17 14.92 -1.69
C ARG A 277 34.07 14.80 -2.73
N ARG A 278 34.46 14.73 -4.01
CA ARG A 278 33.55 14.64 -5.18
C ARG A 278 32.38 13.66 -5.02
N ASN A 279 32.58 12.52 -4.36
CA ASN A 279 31.56 11.47 -4.21
C ASN A 279 31.09 11.26 -2.77
N PHE A 280 31.71 11.91 -1.78
CA PHE A 280 31.47 11.71 -0.36
C PHE A 280 31.69 13.02 0.38
N GLY A 281 30.60 13.76 0.57
CA GLY A 281 30.55 15.02 1.29
C GLY A 281 29.83 14.87 2.64
N MET A 282 29.67 15.98 3.34
CA MET A 282 29.05 16.01 4.67
C MET A 282 27.65 15.40 4.70
N GLU A 283 26.82 15.70 3.71
CA GLU A 283 25.46 15.17 3.61
C GLU A 283 25.44 13.64 3.52
N LYS A 284 26.31 13.05 2.69
CA LYS A 284 26.41 11.59 2.55
C LYS A 284 26.93 10.93 3.83
N TYR A 285 27.85 11.59 4.52
CA TYR A 285 28.35 11.15 5.81
C TYR A 285 27.24 11.09 6.87
N THR A 286 26.50 12.20 7.05
CA THR A 286 25.36 12.27 7.96
C THR A 286 24.27 11.26 7.60
N ASN A 287 23.99 11.07 6.32
CA ASN A 287 23.00 10.09 5.86
C ASN A 287 23.42 8.64 6.13
N ALA A 288 24.71 8.30 5.96
CA ALA A 288 25.23 6.97 6.26
C ALA A 288 25.09 6.63 7.75
N LEU A 289 25.46 7.55 8.64
CA LEU A 289 25.32 7.37 10.09
C LEU A 289 23.85 7.35 10.52
N SER A 290 23.01 8.26 10.01
CA SER A 290 21.57 8.27 10.28
C SER A 290 20.91 6.93 9.90
N THR A 291 21.26 6.38 8.74
CA THR A 291 20.73 5.09 8.28
C THR A 291 21.18 3.96 9.20
N ALA A 292 22.44 3.95 9.64
CA ALA A 292 22.94 2.96 10.59
C ALA A 292 22.26 3.06 11.96
N PHE A 293 22.02 4.27 12.48
CA PHE A 293 21.27 4.49 13.71
C PHE A 293 19.83 4.02 13.62
N GLN A 294 19.15 4.31 12.51
CA GLN A 294 17.79 3.82 12.25
C GLN A 294 17.76 2.29 12.20
N THR A 295 18.72 1.69 11.50
CA THR A 295 18.86 0.23 11.41
C THR A 295 19.02 -0.39 12.80
N LEU A 296 19.95 0.11 13.62
CA LEU A 296 20.12 -0.40 14.99
C LEU A 296 18.87 -0.24 15.86
N ASN A 297 18.15 0.87 15.70
CA ASN A 297 16.87 1.06 16.39
C ASN A 297 15.80 0.05 15.95
N GLU A 298 15.73 -0.29 14.66
CA GLU A 298 14.82 -1.34 14.16
C GLU A 298 15.14 -2.72 14.73
N TYR A 299 16.41 -3.00 15.04
CA TYR A 299 16.86 -4.25 15.67
C TYR A 299 16.90 -4.19 17.22
N GLY A 300 16.31 -3.14 17.83
CA GLY A 300 16.18 -2.99 19.28
C GLY A 300 17.43 -2.48 20.02
N GLU A 301 18.46 -2.01 19.31
CA GLU A 301 19.66 -1.40 19.89
C GLU A 301 19.65 0.12 19.70
N THR A 302 18.79 0.79 20.47
CA THR A 302 18.67 2.24 20.41
C THR A 302 19.86 2.92 21.08
N LEU A 303 20.66 3.65 20.31
CA LEU A 303 21.69 4.53 20.88
C LEU A 303 21.08 5.81 21.43
N THR A 304 21.62 6.29 22.55
CA THR A 304 21.30 7.62 23.08
C THR A 304 21.76 8.70 22.10
N GLU A 305 21.06 9.84 22.07
CA GLU A 305 21.43 10.95 21.18
C GLU A 305 22.87 11.43 21.42
N SER A 306 23.32 11.49 22.69
CA SER A 306 24.70 11.85 23.00
C SER A 306 25.71 10.85 22.43
N ARG A 307 25.41 9.55 22.47
CA ARG A 307 26.29 8.55 21.87
C ARG A 307 26.33 8.66 20.35
N LYS A 308 25.22 9.07 19.70
CA LYS A 308 25.21 9.35 18.25
C LYS A 308 26.11 10.54 17.91
N VAL A 309 26.07 11.61 18.72
CA VAL A 309 26.97 12.76 18.56
C VAL A 309 28.42 12.36 18.79
N ASP A 310 28.72 11.56 19.82
CA ASP A 310 30.09 11.07 20.06
C ASP A 310 30.65 10.33 18.85
N VAL A 311 29.90 9.38 18.28
CA VAL A 311 30.30 8.60 17.09
C VAL A 311 30.48 9.52 15.88
N PHE A 312 29.60 10.50 15.71
CA PHE A 312 29.67 11.49 14.64
C PHE A 312 30.92 12.39 14.73
N LEU A 313 31.31 12.78 15.94
CA LEU A 313 32.51 13.59 16.14
C LEU A 313 33.79 12.75 16.09
N SER A 314 33.79 11.55 16.67
CA SER A 314 34.97 10.66 16.70
C SER A 314 35.41 10.23 15.31
N ASN A 315 34.45 9.99 14.42
CA ASN A 315 34.72 9.53 13.06
C ASN A 315 34.96 10.68 12.07
N ASN A 316 34.89 11.92 12.53
CA ASN A 316 35.25 13.09 11.74
C ASN A 316 36.77 13.31 11.86
N HIS A 317 37.50 12.86 10.84
CA HIS A 317 38.95 13.01 10.71
C HIS A 317 39.33 14.21 9.82
N CYS A 318 38.44 15.19 9.67
CA CYS A 318 38.75 16.40 8.91
C CYS A 318 39.78 17.24 9.67
N THR A 319 40.88 17.59 9.02
CA THR A 319 41.98 18.38 9.61
C THR A 319 41.84 19.88 9.38
N ASP A 320 40.75 20.34 8.76
CA ASP A 320 40.51 21.77 8.54
C ASP A 320 40.30 22.50 9.88
N PRO A 321 41.10 23.55 10.19
CA PRO A 321 40.94 24.34 11.41
C PRO A 321 39.51 24.88 11.64
N LYS A 322 38.78 25.22 10.57
CA LYS A 322 37.39 25.68 10.69
C LYS A 322 36.50 24.56 11.25
N MET A 323 36.63 23.36 10.70
CA MET A 323 35.89 22.18 11.13
C MET A 323 36.24 21.81 12.58
N LEU A 324 37.53 21.83 12.94
CA LEU A 324 37.98 21.58 14.31
C LEU A 324 37.39 22.59 15.30
N SER A 325 37.27 23.88 14.92
CA SER A 325 36.59 24.88 15.75
C SER A 325 35.11 24.57 15.96
N GLY A 326 34.43 24.10 14.92
CA GLY A 326 33.02 23.70 14.99
C GLY A 326 32.82 22.50 15.92
N ILE A 327 33.71 21.51 15.84
CA ILE A 327 33.71 20.34 16.74
C ILE A 327 33.87 20.77 18.20
N ALA A 328 34.82 21.66 18.51
CA ALA A 328 35.04 22.17 19.87
C ALA A 328 33.81 22.91 20.42
N VAL A 329 33.11 23.68 19.58
CA VAL A 329 31.86 24.36 19.97
C VAL A 329 30.74 23.37 20.28
N ILE A 330 30.63 22.28 19.51
CA ILE A 330 29.64 21.23 19.80
C ILE A 330 29.96 20.60 21.15
N GLN A 331 31.22 20.22 21.41
CA GLN A 331 31.64 19.59 22.66
C GLN A 331 31.40 20.49 23.89
N GLY A 332 31.46 21.82 23.74
CA GLY A 332 31.16 22.79 24.80
C GLY A 332 29.68 23.11 24.99
N ASP A 333 28.80 22.68 24.09
CA ASP A 333 27.36 23.01 24.10
C ASP A 333 26.51 21.76 24.39
N ALA A 334 25.90 21.72 25.57
CA ALA A 334 25.09 20.59 26.03
C ALA A 334 23.86 20.32 25.13
N ASP A 335 23.28 21.34 24.50
CA ASP A 335 22.13 21.17 23.60
C ASP A 335 22.56 20.48 22.30
N ARG A 336 23.73 20.83 21.76
CA ARG A 336 24.29 20.17 20.57
C ARG A 336 24.82 18.77 20.86
N MET A 337 25.39 18.53 22.05
CA MET A 337 25.83 17.19 22.48
C MET A 337 24.68 16.23 22.80
N SER A 338 23.46 16.72 22.96
CA SER A 338 22.28 15.90 23.24
C SER A 338 21.35 15.73 22.03
N ASN A 339 21.72 16.26 20.87
CA ASN A 339 20.89 16.21 19.67
C ASN A 339 21.74 16.08 18.40
N PHE A 340 21.66 14.90 17.77
CA PHE A 340 22.44 14.60 16.56
C PHE A 340 22.10 15.53 15.39
N ALA A 341 20.83 15.86 15.19
CA ALA A 341 20.41 16.72 14.08
C ALA A 341 21.00 18.13 14.22
N LYS A 342 20.93 18.73 15.42
CA LYS A 342 21.51 20.05 15.70
C LYS A 342 23.03 20.06 15.50
N ALA A 343 23.72 19.01 15.93
CA ALA A 343 25.16 18.87 15.73
C ALA A 343 25.53 18.76 14.24
N ALA A 344 24.79 17.95 13.48
CA ALA A 344 25.01 17.75 12.06
C ALA A 344 24.76 19.02 11.24
N ASP A 345 23.65 19.72 11.50
CA ASP A 345 23.32 20.99 10.85
C ASP A 345 24.38 22.06 11.11
N TYR A 346 24.91 22.12 12.34
CA TYR A 346 25.96 23.07 12.69
C TYR A 346 27.27 22.80 11.95
N LEU A 347 27.73 21.54 11.87
CA LEU A 347 28.95 21.21 11.12
C LEU A 347 28.81 21.40 9.60
N ALA A 348 27.60 21.20 9.05
CA ALA A 348 27.33 21.42 7.63
C ALA A 348 27.51 22.89 7.21
N LEU A 349 27.41 23.86 8.13
CA LEU A 349 27.70 25.27 7.84
C LEU A 349 29.15 25.50 7.43
N PHE A 350 30.09 24.75 8.01
CA PHE A 350 31.53 24.93 7.75
C PHE A 350 31.93 24.38 6.38
N THR A 351 31.25 23.36 5.87
CA THR A 351 31.54 22.75 4.56
C THR A 351 31.03 23.60 3.39
N ASN A 352 29.97 24.37 3.59
CA ASN A 352 29.39 25.26 2.58
C ASN A 352 30.23 26.54 2.33
N THR A 353 31.17 26.88 3.21
CA THR A 353 31.98 28.10 3.07
C THR A 353 33.12 27.98 2.04
N ASP A 354 33.49 26.75 1.65
CA ASP A 354 34.66 26.50 0.79
C ASP A 354 34.37 26.54 -0.72
N THR A 355 33.11 26.41 -1.13
CA THR A 355 32.74 26.63 -2.55
C THR A 355 32.88 28.11 -2.95
N SER A 356 32.86 29.03 -1.99
CA SER A 356 33.01 30.47 -2.24
C SER A 356 34.46 30.99 -2.15
N GLN A 357 35.43 30.20 -1.65
CA GLN A 357 36.82 30.64 -1.46
C GLN A 357 37.82 30.05 -2.46
N LYS A 358 37.42 29.12 -3.34
CA LYS A 358 38.31 28.48 -4.33
C LYS A 358 38.49 29.25 -5.65
N THR A 359 38.32 30.57 -5.63
CA THR A 359 38.65 31.52 -6.73
C THR A 359 39.44 32.74 -6.22
N GLY A 360 40.38 32.52 -5.31
CA GLY A 360 41.24 33.58 -4.75
C GLY A 360 42.74 33.41 -5.05
N CYS A 361 43.14 33.17 -6.30
CA CYS A 361 44.52 33.45 -6.71
C CYS A 361 44.59 34.86 -7.28
N SER A 362 45.23 35.75 -6.52
CA SER A 362 45.58 37.11 -6.94
C SER A 362 46.46 37.05 -8.18
N ILE A 363 45.98 37.58 -9.31
CA ILE A 363 46.80 37.88 -10.50
C ILE A 363 46.54 39.35 -10.85
N SER A 364 47.62 40.10 -10.86
CA SER A 364 47.74 41.46 -11.33
C SER A 364 47.12 41.65 -12.72
N SER A 365 46.49 42.81 -12.89
CA SER A 365 45.76 43.27 -14.08
C SER A 365 46.42 42.90 -15.42
N ALA A 366 45.79 41.98 -16.14
CA ALA A 366 45.85 41.92 -17.59
C ALA A 366 44.47 41.50 -18.10
N GLN A 367 43.77 42.47 -18.71
CA GLN A 367 42.46 42.33 -19.31
C GLN A 367 42.49 41.21 -20.38
N ARG A 368 41.82 40.08 -20.12
CA ARG A 368 41.69 39.00 -21.11
C ARG A 368 40.26 38.46 -21.17
N SER A 369 39.57 38.86 -22.23
CA SER A 369 38.31 38.29 -22.72
C SER A 369 38.45 36.77 -22.91
N THR A 370 37.64 35.98 -22.22
CA THR A 370 37.54 34.53 -22.46
C THR A 370 36.35 34.23 -23.37
N ASN A 371 36.62 34.32 -24.66
CA ASN A 371 35.83 33.71 -25.71
C ASN A 371 36.23 32.21 -25.77
N LYS A 372 35.50 31.31 -25.09
CA LYS A 372 35.73 29.86 -25.23
C LYS A 372 35.17 29.40 -26.57
N LYS A 373 36.04 29.24 -27.57
CA LYS A 373 35.73 28.60 -28.86
C LYS A 373 35.22 27.17 -28.64
N LYS A 374 34.02 26.87 -29.15
CA LYS A 374 33.51 25.50 -29.27
C LYS A 374 34.46 24.65 -30.14
N PRO A 375 34.64 23.35 -29.84
CA PRO A 375 35.48 22.47 -30.65
C PRO A 375 34.93 22.35 -32.08
N ALA A 376 35.81 22.26 -33.07
CA ALA A 376 35.44 22.19 -34.48
C ALA A 376 34.73 20.87 -34.82
N ILE A 377 33.72 20.94 -35.69
CA ILE A 377 32.93 19.79 -36.15
C ILE A 377 33.79 18.83 -37.00
N ARG A 378 33.96 17.59 -36.52
CA ARG A 378 34.69 16.49 -37.19
C ARG A 378 33.77 15.62 -38.05
N ALA A 379 34.31 14.98 -39.09
CA ALA A 379 33.58 14.07 -39.99
C ALA A 379 33.44 12.62 -39.46
N GLY A 380 34.19 12.28 -38.40
CA GLY A 380 34.25 10.92 -37.84
C GLY A 380 33.01 10.47 -37.06
N ASN A 381 33.12 9.33 -36.38
CA ASN A 381 32.03 8.80 -35.55
C ASN A 381 31.84 9.64 -34.28
N TYR A 382 30.58 9.91 -33.95
CA TYR A 382 30.16 10.55 -32.70
C TYR A 382 29.47 9.50 -31.85
N THR A 383 29.70 9.55 -30.53
CA THR A 383 28.92 8.76 -29.58
C THR A 383 27.48 9.28 -29.54
N PRO A 384 26.49 8.46 -29.09
CA PRO A 384 25.09 8.89 -29.03
C PRO A 384 24.89 10.19 -28.24
N ASN A 385 25.60 10.33 -27.12
CA ASN A 385 25.48 11.52 -26.26
C ASN A 385 26.09 12.77 -26.92
N GLU A 386 27.21 12.64 -27.62
CA GLU A 386 27.80 13.74 -28.40
C GLU A 386 26.90 14.14 -29.58
N TRP A 387 26.22 13.18 -30.22
CA TRP A 387 25.31 13.45 -31.34
C TRP A 387 24.06 14.25 -30.92
N HIS A 388 23.51 13.95 -29.73
CA HIS A 388 22.36 14.66 -29.19
C HIS A 388 22.68 16.09 -28.73
N GLN A 389 23.96 16.39 -28.45
CA GLN A 389 24.41 17.73 -28.07
C GLN A 389 24.69 18.65 -29.26
N LEU A 390 24.71 18.13 -30.49
CA LEU A 390 24.84 18.93 -31.71
C LEU A 390 23.51 19.58 -32.09
N SER A 391 23.55 20.84 -32.51
CA SER A 391 22.42 21.50 -33.15
C SER A 391 22.17 20.93 -34.56
N ASP A 392 20.99 21.16 -35.12
CA ASP A 392 20.60 20.55 -36.39
C ASP A 392 21.46 21.03 -37.57
N LYS A 393 21.88 22.30 -37.56
CA LYS A 393 22.86 22.83 -38.52
C LYS A 393 24.22 22.13 -38.43
N GLU A 394 24.65 21.80 -37.21
CA GLU A 394 25.93 21.12 -36.97
C GLU A 394 25.87 19.64 -37.42
N LYS A 395 24.71 18.97 -37.24
CA LYS A 395 24.48 17.61 -37.76
C LYS A 395 24.49 17.58 -39.29
N ASP A 396 23.94 18.61 -39.94
CA ASP A 396 23.96 18.72 -41.40
C ASP A 396 25.37 18.99 -41.93
N GLU A 397 26.19 19.78 -41.23
CA GLU A 397 27.61 19.91 -41.55
C GLU A 397 28.39 18.59 -41.41
N VAL A 398 28.10 17.78 -40.37
CA VAL A 398 28.71 16.44 -40.24
C VAL A 398 28.32 15.54 -41.41
N ARG A 399 27.05 15.56 -41.83
CA ARG A 399 26.55 14.78 -42.97
C ARG A 399 27.20 15.24 -44.28
N ALA A 400 27.31 16.54 -44.52
CA ALA A 400 27.97 17.09 -45.69
C ALA A 400 29.47 16.71 -45.75
N LYS A 401 30.18 16.79 -44.62
CA LYS A 401 31.59 16.39 -44.53
C LYS A 401 31.79 14.88 -44.72
N ARG A 402 30.85 14.04 -44.30
CA ARG A 402 30.89 12.59 -44.58
C ARG A 402 30.62 12.28 -46.05
N ALA A 403 29.72 13.01 -46.69
CA ALA A 403 29.45 12.87 -48.12
C ALA A 403 30.65 13.30 -48.98
N ALA A 404 31.41 14.30 -48.56
CA ALA A 404 32.63 14.75 -49.23
C ALA A 404 33.87 13.85 -48.99
N ALA A 405 33.81 12.97 -48.00
CA ALA A 405 34.90 12.04 -47.66
C ALA A 405 34.70 10.62 -48.25
N LYS A 406 33.73 10.47 -49.15
CA LYS A 406 33.37 9.25 -49.87
C LYS A 406 33.55 9.50 -51.35
#